data_AF-A0A1G1I3W5-F1
#
_entry.id   AF-A0A1G1I3W5-F1
#
_cell.length_a   1.000
_cell.length_b   1.000
_cell.length_c   1.000
_cell.angle_alpha   90.00
_cell.angle_beta   90.00
_cell.angle_gamma   90.00
#
_symmetry.space_group_name_H-M   'P 1'
#
loop_
_entity.id
_entity.type
_entity.pdbx_description
1 polymer ?
#
loop_
_entity_poly.entity_id
_entity_poly.type
_entity_poly.pdbx_seq_one_letter_code
_entity_poly.pdbx_strand_id
1 'polypeptide(L)'
;MRWARWAAIGVGVLIAGVGLSTAGRALERSPAFCVSCHEMERPGKGWKASNAAEDHPDCIMCHSGPGPLGVVEAQMRGLGMIVEHFVESEEKLRGPFKAKVPDRFCTQCHEPMKIEAPHKKLPMQGKVCRDCHKHREDWDFEGEVRESEMRGGASPHPHTEEE
;
A
#
# COMPACT_ATOMS: atom_id res chain seq x y z
N MET A 1 10.61 -41.38 -13.98
CA MET A 1 9.19 -41.12 -14.32
C MET A 1 8.45 -40.29 -13.26
N ARG A 2 8.54 -40.58 -11.95
CA ARG A 2 7.85 -39.79 -10.91
C ARG A 2 8.35 -38.34 -10.82
N TRP A 3 9.65 -38.11 -10.95
CA TRP A 3 10.26 -36.78 -10.91
C TRP A 3 9.78 -35.87 -12.06
N ALA A 4 9.65 -36.40 -13.28
CA ALA A 4 9.18 -35.63 -14.43
C ALA A 4 7.71 -35.22 -14.29
N ARG A 5 6.87 -36.06 -13.66
CA ARG A 5 5.48 -35.72 -13.34
C ARG A 5 5.40 -34.62 -12.28
N TRP A 6 6.19 -34.70 -11.22
CA TRP A 6 6.26 -33.64 -10.21
C TRP A 6 6.83 -32.33 -10.77
N ALA A 7 7.82 -32.41 -11.66
CA ALA A 7 8.35 -31.24 -12.36
C ALA A 7 7.28 -30.59 -13.26
N ALA A 8 6.55 -31.38 -14.05
CA ALA A 8 5.46 -30.87 -14.88
C ALA A 8 4.34 -30.23 -14.06
N ILE A 9 3.96 -30.84 -12.93
CA ILE A 9 2.98 -30.25 -12.00
C ILE A 9 3.51 -28.93 -11.43
N GLY A 10 4.76 -28.89 -10.96
CA GLY A 10 5.37 -27.68 -10.42
C GLY A 10 5.41 -26.54 -11.44
N VAL A 11 5.81 -26.83 -12.68
CA VAL A 11 5.81 -25.85 -13.78
C VAL A 11 4.38 -25.38 -14.09
N GLY A 12 3.41 -26.29 -14.15
CA GLY A 12 2.01 -25.93 -14.36
C GLY A 12 1.47 -24.99 -13.28
N VAL A 13 1.77 -25.26 -12.00
CA VAL A 13 1.39 -24.38 -10.87
C VAL A 13 2.06 -23.01 -10.98
N LEU A 14 3.34 -22.96 -11.33
CA LEU A 14 4.06 -21.68 -11.51
C LEU A 14 3.45 -20.85 -12.65
N ILE A 15 3.16 -21.47 -13.80
CA ILE A 15 2.52 -20.77 -14.94
C ILE A 15 1.15 -20.25 -14.54
N ALA A 16 0.34 -21.07 -13.87
CA ALA A 16 -0.98 -20.65 -13.39
C ALA A 16 -0.87 -19.50 -12.38
N GLY A 17 0.09 -19.55 -11.45
CA GLY A 17 0.32 -18.50 -10.47
C GLY A 17 0.74 -17.17 -11.12
N VAL A 18 1.65 -17.21 -12.09
CA VAL A 18 2.02 -16.01 -12.86
C VAL A 18 0.82 -15.48 -13.64
N GLY A 19 0.08 -16.35 -14.31
CA GLY A 19 -1.14 -15.98 -15.04
C GLY A 19 -2.16 -15.27 -14.15
N LEU A 20 -2.49 -15.86 -12.99
CA LEU A 20 -3.40 -15.27 -12.02
C LEU A 20 -2.89 -13.92 -11.52
N SER A 21 -1.59 -13.83 -11.22
CA SER A 21 -1.02 -12.58 -10.72
C SER A 21 -1.08 -11.45 -11.76
N THR A 22 -0.77 -11.75 -13.03
CA THR A 22 -0.86 -10.76 -14.11
C THR A 22 -2.30 -10.30 -14.36
N ALA A 23 -3.27 -11.21 -14.27
CA ALA A 23 -4.69 -10.89 -14.41
C ALA A 23 -5.18 -10.02 -13.24
N GLY A 24 -4.84 -10.38 -12.00
CA GLY A 24 -5.15 -9.57 -10.82
C GLY A 24 -4.57 -8.17 -10.94
N ARG A 25 -3.31 -8.06 -11.37
CA ARG A 25 -2.64 -6.77 -11.58
C ARG A 25 -3.37 -5.85 -12.56
N ALA A 26 -3.99 -6.40 -13.60
CA ALA A 26 -4.76 -5.63 -14.57
C ALA A 26 -6.04 -5.03 -13.95
N LEU A 27 -6.67 -5.73 -13.01
CA LEU A 27 -7.82 -5.22 -12.25
C LEU A 27 -7.40 -4.14 -11.26
N GLU A 28 -6.33 -4.39 -10.50
CA GLU A 28 -5.83 -3.49 -9.45
C GLU A 28 -5.29 -2.14 -9.98
N ARG A 29 -4.96 -2.06 -11.28
CA ARG A 29 -4.61 -0.78 -11.93
C ARG A 29 -5.77 0.19 -11.97
N SER A 30 -7.01 -0.30 -11.96
CA SER A 30 -8.20 0.55 -11.99
C SER A 30 -8.50 1.11 -10.59
N PRO A 31 -8.50 2.45 -10.41
CA PRO A 31 -8.97 3.04 -9.15
C PRO A 31 -10.40 2.64 -8.81
N ALA A 32 -11.24 2.41 -9.83
CA ALA A 32 -12.63 1.97 -9.65
C ALA A 32 -12.74 0.61 -8.97
N PHE A 33 -11.77 -0.29 -9.19
CA PHE A 33 -11.71 -1.56 -8.47
C PHE A 33 -11.37 -1.32 -6.99
N CYS A 34 -10.34 -0.52 -6.70
CA CYS A 34 -9.91 -0.23 -5.34
C CYS A 34 -11.01 0.44 -4.50
N VAL A 35 -11.80 1.34 -5.09
CA VAL A 35 -12.89 2.05 -4.38
C VAL A 35 -14.24 1.34 -4.50
N SER A 36 -14.27 0.09 -4.98
CA SER A 36 -15.51 -0.70 -5.08
C SER A 36 -16.01 -1.19 -3.73
N CYS A 37 -15.11 -1.35 -2.75
CA CYS A 37 -15.43 -1.65 -1.36
C CYS A 37 -15.74 -0.35 -0.60
N HIS A 38 -16.74 -0.37 0.29
CA HIS A 38 -17.21 0.83 0.96
C HIS A 38 -16.17 1.40 1.95
N GLU A 39 -15.33 0.54 2.55
CA GLU A 39 -14.21 0.95 3.42
C GLU A 39 -13.17 1.80 2.67
N MET A 40 -13.11 1.68 1.34
CA MET A 40 -12.20 2.45 0.49
C MET A 40 -12.81 3.76 -0.04
N GLU A 41 -14.10 4.02 0.17
CA GLU A 41 -14.75 5.26 -0.29
C GLU A 41 -14.05 6.48 0.30
N ARG A 42 -13.78 6.43 1.61
CA ARG A 42 -13.20 7.50 2.39
C ARG A 42 -11.75 7.80 1.92
N PRO A 43 -10.80 6.83 1.92
CA PRO A 43 -9.46 7.01 1.34
C PRO A 43 -9.47 7.42 -0.14
N GLY A 44 -10.38 6.84 -0.94
CA GLY A 44 -10.48 7.11 -2.37
C GLY A 44 -10.83 8.57 -2.68
N LYS A 45 -11.75 9.18 -1.91
CA LYS A 45 -12.05 10.61 -2.00
C LYS A 45 -10.86 11.48 -1.59
N GLY A 46 -10.08 11.05 -0.60
CA GLY A 46 -8.84 11.70 -0.17
C GLY A 46 -7.83 11.77 -1.31
N TRP A 47 -7.48 10.61 -1.87
CA TRP A 47 -6.57 10.52 -3.02
C TRP A 47 -7.06 11.37 -4.20
N LYS A 48 -8.33 11.25 -4.60
CA LYS A 48 -8.90 11.95 -5.76
C LYS A 48 -8.83 13.49 -5.65
N ALA A 49 -8.84 14.02 -4.43
CA ALA A 49 -8.76 15.45 -4.20
C ALA A 49 -7.31 15.96 -4.01
N SER A 50 -6.34 15.06 -3.97
CA SER A 50 -4.92 15.39 -3.81
C SER A 50 -4.22 15.54 -5.16
N ASN A 51 -3.11 16.28 -5.19
CA ASN A 51 -2.28 16.40 -6.39
C ASN A 51 -1.71 15.05 -6.85
N ALA A 52 -1.64 14.05 -5.96
CA ALA A 52 -1.18 12.71 -6.34
C ALA A 52 -2.13 12.03 -7.33
N ALA A 53 -3.42 12.37 -7.38
CA ALA A 53 -4.33 11.80 -8.37
C ALA A 53 -4.07 12.33 -9.80
N GLU A 54 -3.41 13.48 -9.94
CA GLU A 54 -3.06 14.06 -11.24
C GLU A 54 -1.84 13.34 -11.84
N ASP A 55 -0.79 13.16 -11.04
CA ASP A 55 0.47 12.56 -11.48
C ASP A 55 0.51 11.03 -11.32
N HIS A 56 -0.29 10.47 -10.40
CA HIS A 56 -0.35 9.05 -10.06
C HIS A 56 -1.81 8.55 -10.14
N PRO A 57 -2.34 8.36 -11.36
CA PRO A 57 -3.75 8.03 -11.59
C PRO A 57 -4.13 6.62 -11.13
N ASP A 58 -3.16 5.72 -10.93
CA ASP A 58 -3.41 4.36 -10.46
C ASP A 58 -3.00 4.21 -8.98
N CYS A 59 -3.89 3.72 -8.11
CA CYS A 59 -3.62 3.55 -6.67
C CYS A 59 -2.34 2.73 -6.40
N ILE A 60 -2.16 1.70 -7.22
CA ILE A 60 -1.04 0.77 -7.20
C ILE A 60 0.32 1.38 -7.59
N MET A 61 0.39 2.63 -8.07
CA MET A 61 1.69 3.30 -8.24
C MET A 61 2.36 3.54 -6.89
N CYS A 62 1.55 3.81 -5.85
CA CYS A 62 2.02 3.94 -4.48
C CYS A 62 1.80 2.67 -3.67
N HIS A 63 0.72 1.91 -3.93
CA HIS A 63 0.39 0.72 -3.13
C HIS A 63 1.04 -0.59 -3.62
N SER A 64 1.74 -0.58 -4.76
CA SER A 64 2.57 -1.70 -5.23
C SER A 64 4.04 -1.31 -5.18
N GLY A 65 4.86 -2.17 -4.56
CA GLY A 65 6.30 -1.99 -4.62
C GLY A 65 6.87 -2.24 -6.02
N PRO A 66 8.13 -1.83 -6.25
CA PRO A 66 8.79 -2.02 -7.54
C PRO A 66 9.06 -3.49 -7.82
N GLY A 67 8.97 -3.85 -9.10
CA GLY A 67 9.27 -5.19 -9.60
C GLY A 67 8.26 -6.28 -9.22
N PRO A 68 8.52 -7.53 -9.63
CA PRO A 68 7.56 -8.64 -9.44
C PRO A 68 7.27 -8.96 -7.97
N LEU A 69 8.27 -8.82 -7.09
CA LEU A 69 8.08 -9.08 -5.66
C LEU A 69 7.15 -8.05 -5.01
N GLY A 70 7.28 -6.77 -5.36
CA GLY A 70 6.39 -5.72 -4.85
C GLY A 70 4.95 -5.89 -5.34
N VAL A 71 4.79 -6.40 -6.56
CA VAL A 71 3.47 -6.77 -7.11
C VAL A 71 2.83 -7.89 -6.31
N VAL A 72 3.57 -8.98 -6.03
CA VAL A 72 3.05 -10.09 -5.23
C VAL A 72 2.75 -9.65 -3.79
N GLU A 73 3.63 -8.84 -3.18
CA GLU A 73 3.41 -8.28 -1.84
C GLU A 73 2.11 -7.46 -1.77
N ALA A 74 1.86 -6.62 -2.76
CA ALA A 74 0.62 -5.83 -2.84
C ALA A 74 -0.62 -6.70 -2.96
N GLN A 75 -0.58 -7.73 -3.81
CA GLN A 75 -1.68 -8.70 -3.95
C GLN A 75 -1.95 -9.43 -2.63
N MET A 76 -0.90 -9.87 -1.92
CA MET A 76 -1.06 -10.55 -0.63
C MET A 76 -1.66 -9.63 0.44
N ARG A 77 -1.28 -8.34 0.45
CA ARG A 77 -1.92 -7.33 1.31
C ARG A 77 -3.40 -7.11 0.91
N GLY A 78 -3.69 -7.05 -0.39
CA GLY A 78 -5.05 -6.94 -0.92
C GLY A 78 -5.94 -8.12 -0.52
N LEU A 79 -5.43 -9.34 -0.60
CA LEU A 79 -6.12 -10.54 -0.11
C LEU A 79 -6.41 -10.45 1.40
N GLY A 80 -5.47 -9.91 2.19
CA GLY A 80 -5.70 -9.64 3.61
C GLY A 80 -6.87 -8.68 3.84
N MET A 81 -6.92 -7.58 3.09
CA MET A 81 -8.03 -6.61 3.17
C MET A 81 -9.38 -7.24 2.75
N ILE A 82 -9.38 -8.13 1.74
CA ILE A 82 -10.58 -8.88 1.35
C ILE A 82 -11.05 -9.79 2.49
N VAL A 83 -10.13 -10.46 3.19
CA VAL A 83 -10.49 -11.27 4.36
C VAL A 83 -11.06 -10.38 5.47
N GLU A 84 -10.39 -9.27 5.80
CA GLU A 84 -10.83 -8.28 6.79
C GLU A 84 -12.25 -7.78 6.50
N HIS A 85 -12.57 -7.49 5.23
CA HIS A 85 -13.91 -7.07 4.79
C HIS A 85 -15.02 -8.02 5.25
N PHE A 86 -14.78 -9.33 5.27
CA PHE A 86 -15.80 -10.32 5.62
C PHE A 86 -15.81 -10.71 7.10
N VAL A 87 -14.72 -10.49 7.83
CA VAL A 87 -14.58 -11.00 9.21
C VAL A 87 -14.59 -9.91 10.28
N GLU A 88 -14.28 -8.66 9.91
CA GLU A 88 -14.22 -7.54 10.84
C GLU A 88 -15.55 -6.79 10.91
N SER A 89 -15.75 -6.03 12.00
CA SER A 89 -16.94 -5.20 12.15
C SER A 89 -16.89 -3.95 11.26
N GLU A 90 -18.06 -3.47 10.82
CA GLU A 90 -18.20 -2.21 10.09
C GLU A 90 -17.54 -1.02 10.82
N GLU A 91 -17.63 -0.98 12.15
CA GLU A 91 -17.00 0.06 12.96
C GLU A 91 -15.47 0.05 12.82
N LYS A 92 -14.86 -1.13 12.80
CA LYS A 92 -13.42 -1.28 12.59
C LYS A 92 -13.02 -0.96 11.14
N LEU A 93 -13.81 -1.36 10.16
CA LEU A 93 -13.56 -1.09 8.75
C LEU A 93 -13.71 0.41 8.37
N ARG A 94 -14.60 1.13 9.06
CA ARG A 94 -14.80 2.59 8.88
C ARG A 94 -13.94 3.45 9.79
N GLY A 95 -13.21 2.83 10.72
CA GLY A 95 -12.26 3.47 11.62
C GLY A 95 -11.09 4.13 10.89
N PRO A 96 -10.13 4.73 11.62
CA PRO A 96 -8.97 5.36 11.04
C PRO A 96 -8.17 4.37 10.17
N PHE A 97 -8.15 4.63 8.86
CA PHE A 97 -7.49 3.77 7.89
C PHE A 97 -5.99 4.09 7.84
N LYS A 98 -5.13 3.17 8.28
CA LYS A 98 -3.67 3.35 8.15
C LYS A 98 -3.20 2.86 6.79
N ALA A 99 -2.96 3.78 5.87
CA ALA A 99 -2.43 3.43 4.55
C ALA A 99 -1.00 2.84 4.69
N LYS A 100 -0.82 1.57 4.33
CA LYS A 100 0.47 0.85 4.39
C LYS A 100 1.34 1.13 3.15
N VAL A 101 1.82 2.36 2.98
CA VAL A 101 2.73 2.76 1.87
C VAL A 101 4.10 3.18 2.42
N PRO A 102 5.15 2.35 2.37
CA PRO A 102 6.48 2.75 2.84
C PRO A 102 7.13 3.83 1.98
N ASP A 103 7.99 4.65 2.58
CA ASP A 103 8.71 5.76 1.93
C ASP A 103 9.51 5.36 0.68
N ARG A 104 10.00 4.12 0.60
CA ARG A 104 10.67 3.63 -0.61
C ARG A 104 9.78 3.69 -1.87
N PHE A 105 8.46 3.68 -1.70
CA PHE A 105 7.50 3.82 -2.80
C PHE A 105 7.31 5.29 -3.20
N CYS A 106 7.69 6.24 -2.37
CA CYS A 106 7.80 7.66 -2.73
C CYS A 106 9.14 7.92 -3.42
N THR A 107 10.24 7.45 -2.82
CA THR A 107 11.60 7.73 -3.32
C THR A 107 11.90 7.07 -4.66
N GLN A 108 11.17 6.03 -5.06
CA GLN A 108 11.30 5.44 -6.40
C GLN A 108 11.09 6.47 -7.54
N CYS A 109 10.22 7.46 -7.33
CA CYS A 109 9.98 8.54 -8.29
C CYS A 109 10.65 9.85 -7.86
N HIS A 110 10.70 10.11 -6.55
CA HIS A 110 11.13 11.40 -6.02
C HIS A 110 12.64 11.54 -5.80
N GLU A 111 13.37 10.47 -5.47
CA GLU A 111 14.83 10.58 -5.26
C GLU A 111 15.59 10.99 -6.53
N PRO A 112 15.23 10.49 -7.73
CA PRO A 112 15.74 11.04 -8.99
C PRO A 112 15.50 12.55 -9.21
N MET A 113 14.55 13.15 -8.48
CA MET A 113 14.20 14.58 -8.57
C MET A 113 15.04 15.47 -7.64
N LYS A 114 16.03 14.92 -6.93
CA LYS A 114 16.92 15.65 -5.99
C LYS A 114 16.18 16.28 -4.81
N ILE A 115 15.36 15.48 -4.15
CA ILE A 115 14.56 15.91 -2.99
C ILE A 115 15.39 16.40 -1.80
N GLU A 116 16.69 16.14 -1.74
CA GLU A 116 17.54 16.58 -0.62
C GLU A 116 17.61 18.11 -0.53
N ALA A 117 17.58 18.80 -1.68
CA ALA A 117 17.65 20.26 -1.74
C ALA A 117 16.46 20.96 -1.06
N PRO A 118 15.19 20.66 -1.39
CA PRO A 118 14.05 21.24 -0.68
C PRO A 118 13.95 20.77 0.78
N HIS A 119 14.43 19.58 1.12
CA HIS A 119 14.37 19.05 2.50
C HIS A 119 15.54 19.48 3.40
N LYS A 120 16.59 20.11 2.86
CA LYS A 120 17.82 20.45 3.58
C LYS A 120 17.62 21.23 4.89
N LYS A 121 16.58 22.07 4.95
CA LYS A 121 16.29 22.94 6.11
C LYS A 121 15.12 22.43 6.97
N LEU A 122 14.57 21.27 6.65
CA LEU A 122 13.43 20.69 7.36
C LEU A 122 13.91 19.70 8.43
N PRO A 123 13.23 19.61 9.59
CA PRO A 123 13.57 18.66 10.65
C PRO A 123 13.11 17.25 10.29
N MET A 124 13.87 16.57 9.42
CA MET A 124 13.53 15.23 8.90
C MET A 124 13.86 14.08 9.86
N GLN A 125 14.51 14.33 11.01
CA GLN A 125 14.86 13.27 11.96
C GLN A 125 13.61 12.53 12.46
N GLY A 126 13.55 11.22 12.18
CA GLY A 126 12.46 10.35 12.62
C GLY A 126 11.12 10.58 11.90
N LYS A 127 11.10 11.43 10.86
CA LYS A 127 9.93 11.73 10.04
C LYS A 127 9.94 10.92 8.76
N VAL A 128 8.74 10.57 8.29
CA VAL A 128 8.52 9.92 6.98
C VAL A 128 7.84 10.86 6.01
N CYS A 129 7.87 10.52 4.71
CA CYS A 129 7.36 11.38 3.63
C CYS A 129 5.94 11.89 3.94
N ARG A 130 5.06 11.02 4.41
CA ARG A 130 3.65 11.34 4.70
C ARG A 130 3.41 12.14 5.98
N ASP A 131 4.41 12.29 6.86
CA ASP A 131 4.22 13.13 8.05
C ASP A 131 3.99 14.60 7.64
N CYS A 132 4.53 14.99 6.48
CA CYS A 132 4.33 16.31 5.87
C CYS A 132 3.56 16.24 4.53
N HIS A 133 3.79 15.23 3.69
CA HIS A 133 3.13 15.09 2.38
C HIS A 133 1.86 14.24 2.46
N LYS A 134 0.77 14.84 2.96
CA LYS A 134 -0.54 14.20 3.13
C LYS A 134 -1.48 14.48 1.95
N HIS A 135 -2.43 13.58 1.70
CA HIS A 135 -3.47 13.75 0.67
C HIS A 135 -4.65 14.65 1.11
N ARG A 136 -4.61 15.24 2.31
CA ARG A 136 -5.32 16.47 2.75
C ARG A 136 -4.98 16.84 4.20
N GLU A 137 -5.35 18.05 4.62
CA GLU A 137 -5.01 18.68 5.91
C GLU A 137 -5.95 18.28 7.07
N ASP A 138 -7.20 17.94 6.78
CA ASP A 138 -8.27 17.73 7.77
C ASP A 138 -8.43 16.27 8.24
N TRP A 139 -7.59 15.35 7.75
CA TRP A 139 -7.76 13.91 7.98
C TRP A 139 -6.50 13.35 8.60
N ASP A 140 -6.59 13.07 9.91
CA ASP A 140 -5.69 12.16 10.59
C ASP A 140 -5.86 10.77 9.99
N PHE A 141 -5.16 10.53 8.88
CA PHE A 141 -4.58 9.21 8.67
C PHE A 141 -3.71 8.96 9.91
N GLU A 142 -4.25 8.30 10.93
CA GLU A 142 -3.54 8.03 12.17
C GLU A 142 -2.31 7.16 11.88
N GLY A 143 -1.20 7.82 11.56
CA GLY A 143 0.12 7.21 11.53
C GLY A 143 0.34 6.17 10.43
N GLU A 144 1.58 6.16 9.98
CA GLU A 144 2.15 5.08 9.21
C GLU A 144 2.11 3.75 10.00
N VAL A 145 2.12 2.63 9.28
CA VAL A 145 2.71 1.37 9.78
C VAL A 145 4.16 1.37 9.30
N ARG A 146 5.14 1.57 10.18
CA ARG A 146 6.56 1.73 9.81
C ARG A 146 7.01 0.51 9.03
N GLU A 147 8.03 0.64 8.18
CA GLU A 147 8.59 -0.52 7.45
C GLU A 147 8.96 -1.68 8.40
N SER A 148 9.42 -1.36 9.60
CA SER A 148 9.68 -2.34 10.67
C SER A 148 8.39 -3.05 11.14
N GLU A 149 7.28 -2.34 11.24
CA GLU A 149 5.97 -2.85 11.66
C GLU A 149 5.27 -3.63 10.53
N MET A 150 5.48 -3.25 9.27
CA MET A 150 5.02 -4.01 8.10
C MET A 150 5.71 -5.37 7.96
N ARG A 151 6.93 -5.51 8.50
CA ARG A 151 7.69 -6.78 8.50
C ARG A 151 7.49 -7.61 9.77
N GLY A 152 6.55 -7.23 10.65
CA GLY A 152 6.26 -7.94 11.90
C GLY A 152 7.12 -7.56 13.09
N GLY A 153 7.86 -6.44 13.03
CA GLY A 153 8.53 -5.84 14.19
C GLY A 153 7.53 -5.07 15.06
N ALA A 154 7.63 -5.22 16.38
CA ALA A 154 6.74 -4.52 17.32
C ALA A 154 6.86 -2.99 17.20
N SER A 155 5.71 -2.31 17.33
CA SER A 155 5.61 -0.86 17.34
C SER A 155 6.19 -0.29 18.66
N PRO A 156 7.11 0.69 18.64
CA PRO A 156 7.77 1.17 19.85
C PRO A 156 7.06 2.32 20.58
N HIS A 157 5.85 2.75 20.20
CA HIS A 157 5.20 3.86 20.90
C HIS A 157 3.76 3.57 21.34
N PRO A 158 3.44 3.77 22.64
CA PRO A 158 2.08 3.81 23.12
C PRO A 158 1.43 5.10 22.62
N HIS A 159 0.22 4.97 22.08
CA HIS A 159 -0.65 6.11 21.84
C HIS A 159 -0.95 6.76 23.20
N THR A 160 -0.47 7.98 23.41
CA THR A 160 -0.92 8.83 24.52
C THR A 160 -2.29 9.34 24.14
N GLU A 161 -3.31 8.84 24.83
CA GLU A 161 -4.64 9.44 24.89
C GLU A 161 -4.49 10.78 25.63
N GLU A 162 -4.62 11.89 24.91
CA GLU A 162 -4.86 13.20 25.53
C GLU A 162 -6.38 13.34 25.74
N GLU A 163 -6.84 13.00 26.95
CA GLU A 163 -7.90 13.72 27.71
C GLU A 163 -7.63 13.59 29.22
#